data_AF-A0A9P9Z9H1-F1
#
_entry.id   AF-A0A9P9Z9H1-F1
#
_cell.length_a   1.000
_cell.length_b   1.000
_cell.length_c   1.000
_cell.angle_alpha   90.00
_cell.angle_beta   90.00
_cell.angle_gamma   90.00
#
_symmetry.space_group_name_H-M   'P 1'
#
loop_
_entity.id
_entity.type
_entity.pdbx_description
1 polymer ?
#
loop_
_entity_poly.entity_id
_entity_poly.type
_entity_poly.pdbx_seq_one_letter_code
_entity_poly.pdbx_strand_id
1 'polypeptide(L)'
;MKMAEGRRSVLMLINWNYYCFGMMIASTCADKNFVLKTCNNTDIPDLCAQILLSEPRSVNATDVRGLTDIALDIAARSADSASSHASDLSDKYAGLPEQEPLDICTEGWAEAADDLRDAQAQVDEANYTAAARIIHEAVDNGDDCEKAFADSGLKSVMADVDKTTSDQLHLAVDLIELLNVP
;
A
#
# COMPACT_ATOMS: atom_id res chain seq x y z
N MET A 1 -43.56 42.84 11.60
CA MET A 1 -43.28 43.12 13.04
C MET A 1 -43.00 41.79 13.75
N LYS A 2 -42.44 41.82 14.96
CA LYS A 2 -41.84 40.69 15.72
C LYS A 2 -42.72 39.44 16.00
N MET A 3 -42.10 38.24 15.92
CA MET A 3 -42.24 37.02 16.80
C MET A 3 -43.58 36.24 16.83
N ALA A 4 -43.71 34.93 17.14
CA ALA A 4 -42.85 33.72 17.29
C ALA A 4 -43.80 32.45 17.40
N GLU A 5 -43.44 31.15 17.52
CA GLU A 5 -42.16 30.43 17.70
C GLU A 5 -41.98 29.28 16.66
N GLY A 6 -42.40 28.00 16.76
CA GLY A 6 -43.11 27.21 17.79
C GLY A 6 -42.99 25.68 17.55
N ARG A 7 -41.76 25.16 17.60
CA ARG A 7 -41.31 23.79 17.20
C ARG A 7 -42.15 22.57 17.65
N ARG A 8 -42.23 21.57 16.77
CA ARG A 8 -42.04 20.12 17.09
C ARG A 8 -41.37 19.37 15.93
N SER A 9 -40.03 19.34 15.92
CA SER A 9 -39.26 18.44 15.05
C SER A 9 -39.17 17.05 15.69
N VAL A 10 -39.43 15.99 14.93
CA VAL A 10 -39.33 14.60 15.43
C VAL A 10 -37.87 14.15 15.41
N LEU A 11 -37.31 13.78 16.57
CA LEU A 11 -36.07 13.01 16.60
C LEU A 11 -36.37 11.57 16.16
N MET A 12 -35.74 11.12 15.08
CA MET A 12 -35.57 9.70 14.80
C MET A 12 -34.10 9.34 15.04
N LEU A 13 -33.86 8.65 16.17
CA LEU A 13 -32.55 8.09 16.50
C LEU A 13 -32.33 6.84 15.66
N ILE A 14 -31.61 6.97 14.53
CA ILE A 14 -31.22 5.82 13.71
C ILE A 14 -30.12 5.06 14.47
N ASN A 15 -30.52 3.97 15.12
CA ASN A 15 -29.62 3.11 15.89
C ASN A 15 -28.81 2.22 14.93
N TRP A 16 -27.49 2.40 14.93
CA TRP A 16 -26.58 1.97 13.85
C TRP A 16 -26.20 0.48 13.90
N ASN A 17 -27.16 -0.40 14.19
CA ASN A 17 -26.89 -1.77 14.67
C ASN A 17 -27.68 -2.88 13.94
N TYR A 18 -28.16 -2.62 12.70
CA TYR A 18 -29.06 -3.53 11.96
C TYR A 18 -28.80 -3.57 10.44
N TYR A 19 -27.56 -3.80 10.00
CA TYR A 19 -27.23 -4.03 8.57
C TYR A 19 -26.26 -5.20 8.29
N CYS A 20 -26.41 -6.31 9.02
CA CYS A 20 -25.71 -7.58 8.74
C CYS A 20 -26.69 -8.77 8.55
N PHE A 21 -27.91 -8.51 8.08
CA PHE A 21 -28.94 -9.55 7.91
C PHE A 21 -29.82 -9.23 6.69
N GLY A 22 -29.66 -9.96 5.58
CA GLY A 22 -30.48 -9.69 4.39
C GLY A 22 -30.20 -10.44 3.08
N MET A 23 -28.99 -10.96 2.84
CA MET A 23 -28.71 -11.75 1.62
C MET A 23 -27.52 -12.70 1.82
N MET A 24 -27.57 -13.90 1.23
CA MET A 24 -26.45 -14.85 1.28
C MET A 24 -25.36 -14.46 0.28
N ILE A 25 -24.42 -13.63 0.74
CA ILE A 25 -23.02 -13.77 0.35
C ILE A 25 -22.31 -14.19 1.65
N ALA A 26 -21.67 -15.36 1.63
CA ALA A 26 -20.79 -15.74 2.72
C ALA A 26 -19.47 -14.98 2.56
N SER A 27 -19.46 -13.70 2.95
CA SER A 27 -18.21 -13.00 3.24
C SER A 27 -17.56 -13.71 4.42
N THR A 28 -16.70 -14.68 4.11
CA THR A 28 -15.75 -15.24 5.06
C THR A 28 -14.74 -14.15 5.36
N CYS A 29 -15.12 -13.22 6.23
CA CYS A 29 -14.19 -12.23 6.71
C CYS A 29 -12.99 -12.98 7.31
N ALA A 30 -11.79 -12.70 6.81
CA ALA A 30 -10.59 -13.04 7.54
C ALA A 30 -10.74 -12.44 8.92
N ASP A 31 -10.50 -13.28 9.93
CA ASP A 31 -10.52 -12.77 11.29
C ASP A 31 -9.46 -11.66 11.39
N LYS A 32 -9.80 -10.53 12.01
CA LYS A 32 -8.78 -9.51 12.32
C LYS A 32 -7.68 -10.11 13.19
N ASN A 33 -7.99 -11.14 13.99
CA ASN A 33 -7.01 -11.93 14.70
C ASN A 33 -6.05 -12.69 13.77
N PHE A 34 -6.45 -13.07 12.54
CA PHE A 34 -5.54 -13.67 11.56
C PHE A 34 -4.56 -12.62 11.03
N VAL A 35 -5.04 -11.48 10.54
CA VAL A 35 -4.19 -10.37 10.06
C VAL A 35 -3.19 -9.95 11.14
N LEU A 36 -3.67 -9.68 12.35
CA LEU A 36 -2.81 -9.31 13.50
C LEU A 36 -1.83 -10.42 13.90
N LYS A 37 -2.23 -11.70 13.80
CA LYS A 37 -1.32 -12.82 14.07
C LYS A 37 -0.22 -12.91 13.01
N THR A 38 -0.53 -12.70 11.73
CA THR A 38 0.47 -12.70 10.65
C THR A 38 1.46 -11.54 10.86
N CYS A 39 0.99 -10.32 11.10
CA CYS A 39 1.84 -9.16 11.40
C CYS A 39 2.74 -9.34 12.64
N ASN A 40 2.34 -10.15 13.63
CA ASN A 40 3.23 -10.48 14.75
C ASN A 40 4.43 -11.39 14.37
N ASN A 41 4.58 -11.76 13.10
CA ASN A 41 5.74 -12.47 12.55
C ASN A 41 6.46 -11.68 11.43
N THR A 42 6.06 -10.42 11.19
CA THR A 42 6.74 -9.48 10.29
C THR A 42 7.70 -8.60 11.12
N ASP A 43 8.76 -8.04 10.53
CA ASP A 43 9.68 -7.12 11.22
C ASP A 43 9.04 -5.73 11.48
N ILE A 44 7.93 -5.42 10.81
CA ILE A 44 7.14 -4.19 11.00
C ILE A 44 5.69 -4.40 11.56
N PRO A 45 5.44 -5.06 12.72
CA PRO A 45 4.10 -5.50 13.13
C PRO A 45 2.98 -4.45 13.17
N ASP A 46 3.24 -3.29 13.80
CA ASP A 46 2.21 -2.23 13.93
C ASP A 46 1.87 -1.59 12.57
N LEU A 47 2.87 -1.45 11.69
CA LEU A 47 2.74 -0.88 10.35
C LEU A 47 2.08 -1.88 9.39
N CYS A 48 2.46 -3.16 9.44
CA CYS A 48 1.76 -4.26 8.79
C CYS A 48 0.27 -4.26 9.15
N ALA A 49 -0.05 -4.15 10.44
CA ALA A 49 -1.43 -4.09 10.91
C ALA A 49 -2.15 -2.83 10.42
N GLN A 50 -1.48 -1.67 10.41
CA GLN A 50 -2.04 -0.42 9.89
C GLN A 50 -2.36 -0.50 8.40
N ILE A 51 -1.42 -0.99 7.57
CA ILE A 51 -1.59 -1.10 6.12
C ILE A 51 -2.68 -2.13 5.78
N LEU A 52 -2.54 -3.37 6.26
CA LEU A 52 -3.48 -4.44 5.92
C LEU A 52 -4.90 -4.15 6.43
N LEU A 53 -5.08 -3.63 7.65
CA LEU A 53 -6.42 -3.31 8.15
C LEU A 53 -7.06 -2.06 7.52
N SER A 54 -6.29 -1.28 6.74
CA SER A 54 -6.82 -0.17 5.93
C SER A 54 -7.36 -0.64 4.56
N GLU A 55 -6.91 -1.79 4.05
CA GLU A 55 -7.40 -2.40 2.81
C GLU A 55 -8.58 -3.38 3.09
N PRO A 56 -9.81 -3.10 2.60
CA PRO A 56 -10.97 -3.95 2.86
C PRO A 56 -10.88 -5.37 2.30
N ARG A 57 -9.98 -5.68 1.37
CA ARG A 57 -9.74 -7.05 0.91
C ARG A 57 -8.96 -7.89 1.91
N SER A 58 -8.03 -7.31 2.68
CA SER A 58 -7.21 -8.05 3.66
C SER A 58 -8.06 -8.78 4.69
N VAL A 59 -9.20 -8.18 5.06
CA VAL A 59 -10.21 -8.82 5.92
C VAL A 59 -11.04 -9.90 5.20
N ASN A 60 -10.52 -10.54 4.15
CA ASN A 60 -11.06 -11.76 3.52
C ASN A 60 -9.98 -12.84 3.20
N ALA A 61 -8.68 -12.56 3.38
CA ALA A 61 -7.61 -13.53 3.15
C ALA A 61 -7.54 -14.63 4.23
N THR A 62 -7.58 -15.90 3.83
CA THR A 62 -7.62 -17.06 4.76
C THR A 62 -6.26 -17.61 5.16
N ASP A 63 -5.19 -17.16 4.52
CA ASP A 63 -3.83 -17.69 4.62
C ASP A 63 -2.82 -16.57 4.30
N VAL A 64 -1.53 -16.84 4.50
CA VAL A 64 -0.46 -15.85 4.31
C VAL A 64 -0.36 -15.44 2.84
N ARG A 65 -0.50 -16.39 1.90
CA ARG A 65 -0.44 -16.12 0.46
C ARG A 65 -1.49 -15.08 0.03
N GLY A 66 -2.73 -15.22 0.49
CA GLY A 66 -3.77 -14.24 0.24
C GLY A 66 -3.52 -12.86 0.87
N LEU A 67 -2.64 -12.74 1.88
CA LEU A 67 -2.15 -11.45 2.38
C LEU A 67 -0.97 -10.92 1.57
N THR A 68 -0.07 -11.79 1.10
CA THR A 68 1.05 -11.45 0.20
C THR A 68 0.52 -10.90 -1.13
N ASP A 69 -0.45 -11.56 -1.77
CA ASP A 69 -1.14 -11.07 -2.98
C ASP A 69 -1.70 -9.65 -2.79
N ILE A 70 -2.27 -9.38 -1.62
CA ILE A 70 -2.89 -8.09 -1.29
C ILE A 70 -1.82 -7.03 -0.97
N ALA A 71 -0.72 -7.40 -0.32
CA ALA A 71 0.40 -6.48 -0.08
C ALA A 71 1.11 -6.09 -1.38
N LEU A 72 1.27 -7.02 -2.32
CA LEU A 72 1.80 -6.74 -3.66
C LEU A 72 0.91 -5.76 -4.43
N ASP A 73 -0.40 -6.00 -4.47
CA ASP A 73 -1.36 -5.09 -5.10
C ASP A 73 -1.47 -3.73 -4.37
N ILE A 74 -1.30 -3.67 -3.06
CA ILE A 74 -1.14 -2.40 -2.30
C ILE A 74 0.12 -1.66 -2.76
N ALA A 75 1.29 -2.31 -2.70
CA ALA A 75 2.56 -1.69 -3.04
C ALA A 75 2.63 -1.23 -4.51
N ALA A 76 2.17 -2.06 -5.45
CA ALA A 76 2.20 -1.75 -6.89
C ALA A 76 1.34 -0.51 -7.22
N ARG A 77 0.15 -0.39 -6.63
CA ARG A 77 -0.71 0.79 -6.79
C ARG A 77 -0.13 2.05 -6.13
N SER A 78 0.68 1.90 -5.08
CA SER A 78 1.40 3.01 -4.46
C SER A 78 2.61 3.44 -5.31
N ALA A 79 3.34 2.48 -5.90
CA ALA A 79 4.42 2.73 -6.84
C ALA A 79 3.92 3.41 -8.14
N ASP A 80 2.83 2.93 -8.74
CA ASP A 80 2.11 3.63 -9.83
C ASP A 80 1.82 5.09 -9.48
N SER A 81 1.32 5.33 -8.26
CA SER A 81 0.96 6.66 -7.78
C SER A 81 2.18 7.51 -7.44
N ALA A 82 3.29 6.92 -7.02
CA ALA A 82 4.55 7.60 -6.74
C ALA A 82 5.24 8.02 -8.04
N SER A 83 5.33 7.12 -9.03
CA SER A 83 5.82 7.44 -10.38
C SER A 83 4.99 8.54 -11.04
N SER A 84 3.65 8.41 -11.00
CA SER A 84 2.73 9.44 -11.52
C SER A 84 2.93 10.79 -10.83
N HIS A 85 3.15 10.80 -9.51
CA HIS A 85 3.36 12.03 -8.75
C HIS A 85 4.75 12.65 -9.00
N ALA A 86 5.78 11.83 -9.15
CA ALA A 86 7.11 12.27 -9.55
C ALA A 86 7.09 12.92 -10.94
N SER A 87 6.32 12.36 -11.89
CA SER A 87 6.15 12.92 -13.23
C SER A 87 5.42 14.28 -13.21
N ASP A 88 4.28 14.37 -12.50
CA ASP A 88 3.55 15.63 -12.25
C ASP A 88 4.45 16.71 -11.60
N LEU A 89 5.40 16.30 -10.76
CA LEU A 89 6.37 17.19 -10.15
C LEU A 89 7.51 17.56 -11.11
N SER A 90 8.04 16.64 -11.92
CA SER A 90 9.10 16.92 -12.90
C SER A 90 8.65 18.00 -13.89
N ASP A 91 7.47 17.84 -14.49
CA ASP A 91 6.85 18.82 -15.40
C ASP A 91 6.72 20.22 -14.77
N LYS A 92 6.44 20.26 -13.46
CA LYS A 92 6.32 21.49 -12.65
C LYS A 92 7.67 22.10 -12.28
N TYR A 93 8.71 21.29 -12.14
CA TYR A 93 10.08 21.69 -11.83
C TYR A 93 10.98 21.81 -13.08
N ALA A 94 10.40 21.75 -14.28
CA ALA A 94 11.12 21.78 -15.55
C ALA A 94 12.19 22.89 -15.64
N GLY A 95 13.46 22.50 -15.81
CA GLY A 95 14.62 23.39 -15.83
C GLY A 95 15.15 23.84 -14.47
N LEU A 96 14.68 23.26 -13.36
CA LEU A 96 15.21 23.44 -12.00
C LEU A 96 16.01 22.19 -11.57
N PRO A 97 16.91 22.29 -10.57
CA PRO A 97 17.75 21.18 -10.13
C PRO A 97 16.98 19.93 -9.66
N GLU A 98 15.75 20.11 -9.16
CA GLU A 98 14.90 19.01 -8.72
C GLU A 98 14.37 18.13 -9.88
N GLN A 99 14.43 18.58 -11.14
CA GLN A 99 13.85 17.85 -12.26
C GLN A 99 14.53 16.49 -12.49
N GLU A 100 15.86 16.44 -12.53
CA GLU A 100 16.62 15.21 -12.83
C GLU A 100 16.38 14.10 -11.77
N PRO A 101 16.38 14.39 -10.46
CA PRO A 101 15.88 13.44 -9.44
C PRO A 101 14.42 13.04 -9.60
N LEU A 102 13.53 13.92 -10.05
CA LEU A 102 12.11 13.60 -10.24
C LEU A 102 11.88 12.72 -11.49
N ASP A 103 12.68 12.88 -12.53
CA ASP A 103 12.71 11.98 -13.69
C ASP A 103 13.17 10.57 -13.23
N ILE A 104 14.24 10.47 -12.43
CA ILE A 104 14.72 9.19 -11.85
C ILE A 104 13.66 8.56 -10.92
N CYS A 105 13.02 9.34 -10.04
CA CYS A 105 11.89 8.88 -9.24
C CYS A 105 10.71 8.39 -10.09
N THR A 106 10.50 8.97 -11.29
CA THR A 106 9.43 8.54 -12.20
C THR A 106 9.74 7.16 -12.79
N GLU A 107 10.99 6.94 -13.21
CA GLU A 107 11.46 5.68 -13.79
C GLU A 107 11.53 4.57 -12.72
N GLY A 108 12.24 4.78 -11.60
CA GLY A 108 12.40 3.78 -10.54
C GLY A 108 11.08 3.31 -9.92
N TRP A 109 10.14 4.23 -9.65
CA TRP A 109 8.81 3.85 -9.16
C TRP A 109 7.91 3.19 -10.23
N ALA A 110 8.21 3.34 -11.52
CA ALA A 110 7.53 2.59 -12.58
C ALA A 110 8.08 1.16 -12.72
N GLU A 111 9.41 1.00 -12.70
CA GLU A 111 10.05 -0.32 -12.75
C GLU A 111 9.67 -1.15 -11.50
N ALA A 112 9.72 -0.56 -10.31
CA ALA A 112 9.23 -1.21 -9.08
C ALA A 112 7.74 -1.63 -9.14
N ALA A 113 6.89 -0.88 -9.86
CA ALA A 113 5.48 -1.23 -10.04
C ALA A 113 5.28 -2.43 -10.98
N ASP A 114 6.13 -2.59 -12.00
CA ASP A 114 6.14 -3.76 -12.89
C ASP A 114 6.80 -4.98 -12.22
N ASP A 115 7.90 -4.82 -11.50
CA ASP A 115 8.52 -5.87 -10.69
C ASP A 115 7.50 -6.47 -9.70
N LEU A 116 6.73 -5.64 -8.99
CA LEU A 116 5.70 -6.12 -8.07
C LEU A 116 4.59 -6.95 -8.74
N ARG A 117 4.32 -6.73 -10.04
CA ARG A 117 3.36 -7.51 -10.84
C ARG A 117 3.97 -8.86 -11.28
N ASP A 118 5.24 -8.85 -11.69
CA ASP A 118 5.97 -10.08 -12.03
C ASP A 118 6.22 -10.95 -10.78
N ALA A 119 6.47 -10.34 -9.62
CA ALA A 119 6.47 -11.02 -8.34
C ALA A 119 5.12 -11.67 -8.02
N GLN A 120 4.00 -10.97 -8.26
CA GLN A 120 2.66 -11.55 -8.09
C GLN A 120 2.45 -12.75 -9.02
N ALA A 121 2.90 -12.70 -10.27
CA ALA A 121 2.86 -13.85 -11.17
C ALA A 121 3.68 -15.03 -10.64
N GLN A 122 4.83 -14.79 -9.99
CA GLN A 122 5.59 -15.84 -9.31
C GLN A 122 4.90 -16.38 -8.04
N VAL A 123 4.07 -15.59 -7.35
CA VAL A 123 3.22 -16.06 -6.24
C VAL A 123 2.02 -16.89 -6.75
N ASP A 124 1.50 -16.62 -7.94
CA ASP A 124 0.54 -17.48 -8.66
C ASP A 124 1.17 -18.82 -9.11
N GLU A 125 2.44 -18.83 -9.49
CA GLU A 125 3.21 -20.05 -9.77
C GLU A 125 3.75 -20.77 -8.50
N ALA A 126 3.50 -20.21 -7.30
CA ALA A 126 4.06 -20.64 -6.01
C ALA A 126 5.60 -20.69 -5.95
N ASN A 127 6.27 -19.90 -6.80
CA ASN A 127 7.73 -19.77 -6.87
C ASN A 127 8.22 -18.65 -5.92
N TYR A 128 7.99 -18.83 -4.63
CA TYR A 128 8.18 -17.76 -3.63
C TYR A 128 9.62 -17.22 -3.56
N THR A 129 10.62 -18.05 -3.83
CA THR A 129 12.04 -17.62 -3.88
C THR A 129 12.31 -16.70 -5.08
N ALA A 130 11.63 -16.88 -6.21
CA ALA A 130 11.73 -15.95 -7.34
C ALA A 130 10.93 -14.67 -7.09
N ALA A 131 9.75 -14.77 -6.47
CA ALA A 131 8.97 -13.61 -6.06
C ALA A 131 9.75 -12.72 -5.07
N ALA A 132 10.36 -13.31 -4.03
CA ALA A 132 11.15 -12.57 -3.04
C ALA A 132 12.31 -11.79 -3.67
N ARG A 133 13.05 -12.43 -4.60
CA ARG A 133 14.09 -11.74 -5.39
C ARG A 133 13.54 -10.53 -6.15
N ILE A 134 12.41 -10.68 -6.84
CA ILE A 134 11.81 -9.58 -7.63
C ILE A 134 11.30 -8.46 -6.71
N ILE A 135 10.75 -8.78 -5.54
CA ILE A 135 10.31 -7.78 -4.56
C ILE A 135 11.51 -7.00 -4.00
N HIS A 136 12.68 -7.65 -3.83
CA HIS A 136 13.91 -6.94 -3.49
C HIS A 136 14.45 -6.08 -4.64
N GLU A 137 14.32 -6.51 -5.90
CA GLU A 137 14.64 -5.69 -7.08
C GLU A 137 13.71 -4.45 -7.14
N ALA A 138 12.42 -4.59 -6.79
CA ALA A 138 11.49 -3.47 -6.63
C ALA A 138 11.84 -2.53 -5.45
N VAL A 139 12.50 -3.01 -4.39
CA VAL A 139 13.02 -2.16 -3.31
C VAL A 139 14.23 -1.37 -3.80
N ASP A 140 15.21 -2.03 -4.43
CA ASP A 140 16.40 -1.37 -4.99
C ASP A 140 16.02 -0.27 -6.02
N ASN A 141 15.01 -0.56 -6.86
CA ASN A 141 14.47 0.39 -7.86
C ASN A 141 13.70 1.57 -7.23
N GLY A 142 13.06 1.38 -6.07
CA GLY A 142 12.41 2.45 -5.31
C GLY A 142 13.41 3.38 -4.59
N ASP A 143 14.42 2.78 -3.94
CA ASP A 143 15.45 3.48 -3.14
C ASP A 143 16.29 4.47 -3.99
N ASP A 144 16.36 4.28 -5.32
CA ASP A 144 17.03 5.20 -6.25
C ASP A 144 16.38 6.61 -6.28
N CYS A 145 15.13 6.77 -5.85
CA CYS A 145 14.44 8.07 -5.78
C CYS A 145 15.04 9.02 -4.73
N GLU A 146 15.05 8.66 -3.44
CA GLU A 146 15.68 9.48 -2.40
C GLU A 146 17.19 9.61 -2.60
N LYS A 147 17.83 8.56 -3.15
CA LYS A 147 19.26 8.57 -3.50
C LYS A 147 19.58 9.61 -4.58
N ALA A 148 18.77 9.75 -5.63
CA ALA A 148 18.96 10.79 -6.64
C ALA A 148 18.87 12.21 -6.06
N PHE A 149 17.95 12.46 -5.12
CA PHE A 149 17.91 13.73 -4.37
C PHE A 149 19.15 13.92 -3.48
N ALA A 150 19.59 12.88 -2.79
CA ALA A 150 20.75 12.93 -1.90
C ALA A 150 22.07 13.19 -2.65
N ASP A 151 22.31 12.48 -3.76
CA ASP A 151 23.49 12.66 -4.62
C ASP A 151 23.49 14.03 -5.31
N SER A 152 22.31 14.60 -5.60
CA SER A 152 22.14 15.98 -6.07
C SER A 152 22.36 17.03 -4.95
N GLY A 153 22.49 16.62 -3.69
CA GLY A 153 22.60 17.51 -2.54
C GLY A 153 21.33 18.29 -2.22
N LEU A 154 20.18 17.83 -2.70
CA LEU A 154 18.88 18.47 -2.56
C LEU A 154 18.09 17.84 -1.40
N LYS A 155 17.11 18.58 -0.86
CA LYS A 155 16.10 17.95 -0.01
C LYS A 155 15.01 17.39 -0.90
N SER A 156 14.74 16.09 -0.81
CA SER A 156 13.64 15.47 -1.51
C SER A 156 12.29 16.18 -1.25
N VAL A 157 11.53 16.32 -2.34
CA VAL A 157 10.11 16.68 -2.34
C VAL A 157 9.19 15.46 -2.41
N MET A 158 9.74 14.26 -2.62
CA MET A 158 9.04 12.97 -2.66
C MET A 158 8.99 12.27 -1.30
N ALA A 159 9.87 12.59 -0.34
CA ALA A 159 10.15 11.81 0.88
C ALA A 159 8.95 11.25 1.66
N ASP A 160 7.82 11.97 1.75
CA ASP A 160 6.62 11.44 2.44
C ASP A 160 5.88 10.37 1.60
N VAL A 161 5.88 10.50 0.27
CA VAL A 161 5.28 9.56 -0.70
C VAL A 161 6.19 8.36 -0.94
N ASP A 162 7.48 8.63 -1.08
CA ASP A 162 8.56 7.65 -1.17
C ASP A 162 8.53 6.72 0.04
N LYS A 163 8.66 7.27 1.26
CA LYS A 163 8.57 6.49 2.49
C LYS A 163 7.26 5.71 2.59
N THR A 164 6.13 6.32 2.23
CA THR A 164 4.83 5.63 2.27
C THR A 164 4.79 4.41 1.36
N THR A 165 5.49 4.46 0.22
CA THR A 165 5.55 3.35 -0.75
C THR A 165 6.59 2.31 -0.34
N SER A 166 7.78 2.73 0.13
CA SER A 166 8.79 1.86 0.73
C SER A 166 8.25 1.08 1.95
N ASP A 167 7.44 1.72 2.80
CA ASP A 167 6.74 1.08 3.93
C ASP A 167 5.75 -0.03 3.49
N GLN A 168 5.22 0.05 2.26
CA GLN A 168 4.34 -0.97 1.66
C GLN A 168 5.12 -2.08 0.94
N LEU A 169 6.26 -1.74 0.33
CA LEU A 169 7.22 -2.70 -0.23
C LEU A 169 7.79 -3.62 0.86
N HIS A 170 8.24 -3.05 1.99
CA HIS A 170 8.73 -3.83 3.12
C HIS A 170 7.67 -4.78 3.71
N LEU A 171 6.38 -4.40 3.67
CA LEU A 171 5.30 -5.32 4.01
C LEU A 171 5.21 -6.51 3.03
N ALA A 172 5.41 -6.29 1.74
CA ALA A 172 5.43 -7.36 0.75
C ALA A 172 6.66 -8.29 0.95
N VAL A 173 7.83 -7.74 1.28
CA VAL A 173 9.05 -8.51 1.68
C VAL A 173 8.76 -9.41 2.88
N ASP A 174 8.24 -8.85 3.98
CA ASP A 174 7.97 -9.62 5.19
C ASP A 174 6.94 -10.74 4.95
N LEU A 175 5.93 -10.50 4.10
CA LEU A 175 4.89 -11.47 3.78
C LEU A 175 5.30 -12.54 2.75
N ILE A 176 6.30 -12.29 1.89
CA ILE A 176 6.83 -13.33 0.99
C ILE A 176 7.83 -14.24 1.72
N GLU A 177 8.65 -13.71 2.63
CA GLU A 177 9.60 -14.53 3.39
C GLU A 177 8.90 -15.48 4.38
N LEU A 178 7.71 -15.13 4.87
CA LEU A 178 6.82 -16.06 5.60
C LEU A 178 6.32 -17.25 4.75
N LEU A 179 6.47 -17.21 3.42
CA LEU A 179 6.16 -18.31 2.48
C LEU A 179 7.42 -19.03 1.98
N ASN A 180 8.59 -18.40 2.06
CA ASN A 180 9.88 -18.86 1.52
C ASN A 180 10.62 -19.85 2.47
N VAL A 181 9.92 -20.40 3.46
CA VAL A 181 10.48 -21.27 4.51
C VAL A 181 10.80 -22.69 3.95
N PRO A 182 12.01 -23.23 4.18
CA PRO A 182 12.44 -24.55 3.67
C PRO A 182 11.95 -25.77 4.48
#